data_AF-A0AAE0BR51-F1
#
_entry.id   AF-A0AAE0BR51-F1
#
_cell.length_a   1.000
_cell.length_b   1.000
_cell.length_c   1.000
_cell.angle_alpha   90.00
_cell.angle_beta   90.00
_cell.angle_gamma   90.00
#
_symmetry.space_group_name_H-M   'P 1'
#
loop_
_entity.id
_entity.type
_entity.pdbx_description
1 polymer ?
#
loop_
_entity_poly.entity_id
_entity_poly.type
_entity_poly.pdbx_seq_one_letter_code
_entity_poly.pdbx_strand_id
1 'polypeptide(L)'
;MAAPAEVQLQIADTSGVMQSMRTEEQKAPLPVVHLSNSPSSSTLALLILSLVGIIATFALACVTLGYVVDIDNCDDTPNEVVKVVQNYTHITDYVATCLDGRHNALTGPSNAITGENICAGVKYTVEGIQDSDGNYMFANSQCIVDNIVAVMEQAGGNVTVGYHGTMDSVGRGDHPIQTPYWQAGLCPVNVHWHLGAEHLSVGQYDEKGTGPSTASDEEPHRKLLAGDVRNGNMCHLYDATDETFTKEYDWKHCVDMHVGQTYEVHWPHSAAGACGTPNQYQTPFYDGVFCNLGLVNLSIVEKQVGVQAQVFTIVNDERYYYPDLMRGMIVDGARGTNMTYYTGSTTGTSRDNQICSNYAPITWQVDRVCSVISASSFDKMCADMKAQRDDMSDDFYAHGSRITVADHLTANNQVWKYTE
;
A
#
# COMPACT_ATOMS: atom_id res chain seq x y z
N MET A 1 -16.31 -72.07 27.43
CA MET A 1 -17.39 -71.40 26.67
C MET A 1 -16.93 -69.97 26.47
N ALA A 2 -16.06 -69.76 25.48
CA ALA A 2 -16.39 -69.16 24.18
C ALA A 2 -16.61 -67.65 24.30
N ALA A 3 -15.52 -66.90 24.10
CA ALA A 3 -15.56 -65.48 23.76
C ALA A 3 -15.78 -65.34 22.24
N PRO A 4 -16.64 -64.40 21.82
CA PRO A 4 -16.44 -63.68 20.55
C PRO A 4 -16.82 -62.19 20.72
N ALA A 5 -16.49 -61.24 19.85
CA ALA A 5 -15.62 -61.16 18.70
C ALA A 5 -15.44 -59.66 18.39
N GLU A 6 -14.28 -59.27 17.87
CA GLU A 6 -14.08 -57.99 17.19
C GLU A 6 -14.99 -57.91 15.95
N VAL A 7 -15.63 -56.76 15.76
CA VAL A 7 -16.33 -56.42 14.52
C VAL A 7 -15.48 -55.39 13.79
N GLN A 8 -14.92 -55.81 12.66
CA GLN A 8 -14.27 -54.95 11.67
C GLN A 8 -15.32 -54.15 10.89
N LEU A 9 -15.06 -52.86 10.71
CA LEU A 9 -15.80 -52.00 9.78
C LEU A 9 -15.12 -52.07 8.41
N GLN A 10 -15.88 -52.50 7.40
CA GLN A 10 -15.46 -52.63 6.01
C GLN A 10 -15.17 -51.27 5.36
N ILE A 11 -14.00 -51.16 4.74
CA ILE A 11 -13.64 -50.12 3.78
C ILE A 11 -13.93 -50.70 2.39
N ALA A 12 -14.78 -50.02 1.60
CA ALA A 12 -15.06 -50.40 0.23
C ALA A 12 -14.00 -49.80 -0.72
N ASP A 13 -13.36 -50.70 -1.47
CA ASP A 13 -12.48 -50.43 -2.61
C ASP A 13 -13.34 -50.41 -3.90
N THR A 14 -13.17 -49.38 -4.73
CA THR A 14 -13.54 -49.42 -6.15
C THR A 14 -12.47 -48.73 -6.98
N SER A 15 -11.37 -49.44 -7.17
CA SER A 15 -10.47 -49.28 -8.31
C SER A 15 -11.13 -49.84 -9.59
N GLY A 16 -11.24 -49.01 -10.63
CA GLY A 16 -11.36 -49.46 -12.02
C GLY A 16 -12.65 -49.12 -12.77
N VAL A 17 -12.75 -47.91 -13.33
CA VAL A 17 -13.33 -47.70 -14.68
C VAL A 17 -12.55 -46.56 -15.36
N MET A 18 -11.45 -46.92 -16.01
CA MET A 18 -10.88 -46.15 -17.13
C MET A 18 -11.53 -46.64 -18.43
N GLN A 19 -11.68 -45.73 -19.39
CA GLN A 19 -12.14 -45.92 -20.78
C GLN A 19 -13.64 -46.04 -21.02
N SER A 20 -14.26 -44.90 -21.35
CA SER A 20 -15.05 -44.73 -22.57
C SER A 20 -15.38 -43.25 -22.78
N MET A 21 -15.50 -42.84 -24.04
CA MET A 21 -15.96 -41.53 -24.54
C MET A 21 -14.89 -40.46 -24.83
N ARG A 22 -14.11 -40.73 -25.88
CA ARG A 22 -13.81 -39.74 -26.93
C ARG A 22 -15.00 -39.66 -27.90
N THR A 23 -15.56 -38.47 -28.06
CA THR A 23 -16.18 -37.90 -29.27
C THR A 23 -16.34 -36.40 -28.95
N GLU A 24 -15.38 -35.58 -29.37
CA GLU A 24 -15.52 -34.66 -30.51
C GLU A 24 -16.75 -33.74 -30.40
N GLU A 25 -16.52 -32.56 -29.85
CA GLU A 25 -17.25 -31.37 -30.27
C GLU A 25 -16.21 -30.32 -30.68
N GLN A 26 -15.93 -30.27 -31.99
CA GLN A 26 -15.14 -29.23 -32.64
C GLN A 26 -15.87 -27.89 -32.45
N LYS A 27 -15.44 -27.10 -31.48
CA LYS A 27 -15.75 -25.66 -31.48
C LYS A 27 -14.82 -25.01 -32.51
N ALA A 28 -15.41 -24.53 -33.60
CA ALA A 28 -14.71 -23.86 -34.69
C ALA A 28 -13.75 -22.79 -34.14
N PRO A 29 -12.51 -22.70 -34.67
CA PRO A 29 -11.62 -21.60 -34.31
C PRO A 29 -12.25 -20.29 -34.80
N LEU A 30 -12.44 -19.36 -33.86
CA LEU A 30 -12.70 -17.96 -34.19
C LEU A 30 -11.61 -17.48 -35.16
N PRO A 31 -11.97 -16.73 -36.22
CA PRO A 31 -11.00 -16.31 -37.21
C PRO A 31 -9.90 -15.51 -36.54
N VAL A 32 -8.65 -15.97 -36.70
CA VAL A 32 -7.46 -15.17 -36.47
C VAL A 32 -7.54 -14.00 -37.43
N VAL A 33 -8.00 -12.85 -36.95
CA VAL A 33 -7.78 -11.59 -37.62
C VAL A 33 -6.31 -11.27 -37.42
N HIS A 34 -5.52 -11.46 -38.47
CA HIS A 34 -4.24 -10.78 -38.58
C HIS A 34 -4.52 -9.27 -38.56
N LEU A 35 -4.41 -8.64 -37.40
CA LEU A 35 -4.16 -7.21 -37.31
C LEU A 35 -2.67 -6.98 -37.56
N SER A 36 -2.23 -7.26 -38.78
CA SER A 36 -1.08 -6.57 -39.33
C SER A 36 -1.54 -5.16 -39.66
N ASN A 37 -1.32 -4.23 -38.73
CA ASN A 37 -1.02 -2.81 -38.95
C ASN A 37 -1.07 -2.10 -37.59
N SER A 38 0.05 -2.11 -36.88
CA SER A 38 0.36 -0.98 -36.00
C SER A 38 0.31 0.29 -36.85
N PRO A 39 -0.42 1.34 -36.45
CA PRO A 39 -0.36 2.61 -37.18
C PRO A 39 1.11 3.04 -37.19
N SER A 40 1.66 3.32 -38.36
CA SER A 40 2.97 3.96 -38.43
C SER A 40 2.93 5.23 -37.58
N SER A 41 4.09 5.64 -37.04
CA SER A 41 4.26 6.88 -36.28
C SER A 41 3.55 8.10 -36.92
N SER A 42 3.44 8.10 -38.26
CA SER A 42 2.68 9.08 -39.04
C SER A 42 1.16 9.06 -38.84
N THR A 43 0.52 7.91 -38.67
CA THR A 43 -0.94 7.79 -38.41
C THR A 43 -1.34 8.23 -37.01
N LEU A 44 -0.51 7.98 -36.00
CA LEU A 44 -0.72 8.49 -34.64
C LEU A 44 -0.51 10.01 -34.59
N ALA A 45 0.50 10.53 -35.31
CA ALA A 45 0.70 11.96 -35.47
C ALA A 45 -0.48 12.64 -36.18
N LEU A 46 -1.07 12.02 -37.22
CA LEU A 46 -2.27 12.54 -37.88
C LEU A 46 -3.52 12.53 -36.96
N LEU A 47 -3.65 11.53 -36.07
CA LEU A 47 -4.72 11.46 -35.08
C LEU A 47 -4.57 12.51 -33.98
N ILE A 48 -3.34 12.78 -33.54
CA ILE A 48 -3.05 13.85 -32.57
C ILE A 48 -3.29 15.23 -33.21
N LEU A 49 -2.83 15.43 -34.45
CA LEU A 49 -3.07 16.67 -35.21
C LEU A 49 -4.56 16.90 -35.50
N SER A 50 -5.33 15.84 -35.76
CA SER A 50 -6.77 15.97 -35.97
C SER A 50 -7.51 16.28 -34.67
N LEU A 51 -7.11 15.68 -33.55
CA LEU A 51 -7.67 15.97 -32.22
C LEU A 51 -7.36 17.40 -31.77
N VAL A 52 -6.11 17.87 -31.97
CA VAL A 52 -5.70 19.26 -31.71
C VAL A 52 -6.46 20.23 -32.62
N GLY A 53 -6.66 19.89 -33.90
CA GLY A 53 -7.46 20.68 -34.83
C GLY A 53 -8.94 20.78 -34.42
N ILE A 54 -9.52 19.70 -33.90
CA ILE A 54 -10.90 19.67 -33.37
C ILE A 54 -11.01 20.54 -32.10
N ILE A 55 -10.05 20.45 -31.19
CA ILE A 55 -10.03 21.27 -29.96
C ILE A 55 -9.85 22.75 -30.31
N ALA A 56 -8.96 23.08 -31.25
CA ALA A 56 -8.75 24.45 -31.70
C ALA A 56 -9.97 25.05 -32.41
N THR A 57 -10.64 24.26 -33.25
CA THR A 57 -11.89 24.70 -33.92
C THR A 57 -13.05 24.83 -32.94
N PHE A 58 -13.13 23.97 -31.93
CA PHE A 58 -14.11 24.08 -30.85
C PHE A 58 -13.86 25.33 -29.98
N ALA A 59 -12.61 25.59 -29.59
CA ALA A 59 -12.24 26.80 -28.85
C ALA A 59 -12.52 28.08 -29.65
N LEU A 60 -12.25 28.09 -30.96
CA LEU A 60 -12.55 29.22 -31.84
C LEU A 60 -14.07 29.43 -32.02
N ALA A 61 -14.85 28.35 -32.10
CA ALA A 61 -16.31 28.39 -32.10
C ALA A 61 -16.86 28.94 -30.78
N CYS A 62 -16.30 28.54 -29.63
CA CYS A 62 -16.65 29.10 -28.32
C CYS A 62 -16.38 30.61 -28.25
N VAL A 63 -15.20 31.06 -28.68
CA VAL A 63 -14.82 32.48 -28.67
C VAL A 63 -15.70 33.33 -29.60
N THR A 64 -15.98 32.84 -30.82
CA THR A 64 -16.85 33.54 -31.78
C THR A 64 -18.32 33.61 -31.36
N LEU A 65 -18.77 32.66 -30.54
CA LEU A 65 -20.10 32.63 -29.95
C LEU A 65 -20.17 33.31 -28.57
N GLY A 66 -19.07 33.89 -28.08
CA GLY A 66 -19.02 34.60 -26.80
C GLY A 66 -18.97 33.70 -25.56
N TYR A 67 -18.72 32.40 -25.72
CA TYR A 67 -18.41 31.49 -24.62
C TYR A 67 -16.94 31.63 -24.24
N VAL A 68 -16.68 32.28 -23.10
CA VAL A 68 -15.36 32.26 -22.46
C VAL A 68 -15.22 30.90 -21.76
N VAL A 69 -14.24 30.10 -22.19
CA VAL A 69 -13.82 28.92 -21.42
C VAL A 69 -12.91 29.45 -20.32
N ASP A 70 -13.43 29.52 -19.10
CA ASP A 70 -12.63 29.83 -17.93
C ASP A 70 -11.74 28.62 -17.62
N ILE A 71 -10.45 28.76 -17.86
CA ILE A 71 -9.46 27.80 -17.36
C ILE A 71 -8.96 28.43 -16.06
N ASP A 72 -9.67 28.16 -14.96
CA ASP A 72 -9.36 28.74 -13.66
C ASP A 72 -7.85 28.60 -13.33
N ASN A 73 -7.24 29.75 -13.02
CA ASN A 73 -5.87 29.99 -12.53
C ASN A 73 -4.67 29.91 -13.50
N CYS A 74 -4.67 30.70 -14.59
CA CYS A 74 -3.43 31.38 -15.02
C CYS A 74 -3.67 32.90 -14.92
N ASP A 75 -2.88 33.57 -14.09
CA ASP A 75 -3.14 34.90 -13.50
C ASP A 75 -2.89 36.07 -14.46
N ASP A 76 -3.53 36.07 -15.64
CA ASP A 76 -3.39 37.14 -16.64
C ASP A 76 -4.71 37.86 -16.95
N THR A 77 -4.60 39.17 -17.18
CA THR A 77 -5.77 40.00 -17.52
C THR A 77 -6.33 39.65 -18.92
N PRO A 78 -7.65 39.82 -19.17
CA PRO A 78 -8.31 39.35 -20.40
C PRO A 78 -7.71 39.85 -21.72
N ASN A 79 -6.96 40.96 -21.71
CA ASN A 79 -6.37 41.57 -22.90
C ASN A 79 -5.07 40.89 -23.37
N GLU A 80 -4.40 40.10 -22.53
CA GLU A 80 -3.17 39.39 -22.89
C GLU A 80 -3.46 38.05 -23.58
N VAL A 81 -4.46 37.31 -23.08
CA VAL A 81 -4.94 36.05 -23.67
C VAL A 81 -5.36 36.23 -25.14
N VAL A 82 -6.04 37.33 -25.46
CA VAL A 82 -6.51 37.63 -26.82
C VAL A 82 -5.35 37.84 -27.81
N LYS A 83 -4.20 38.35 -27.34
CA LYS A 83 -3.02 38.54 -28.20
C LYS A 83 -2.26 37.24 -28.46
N VAL A 84 -2.22 36.33 -27.48
CA VAL A 84 -1.53 35.03 -27.59
C VAL A 84 -2.26 34.09 -28.56
N VAL A 85 -3.60 34.09 -28.53
CA VAL A 85 -4.44 33.21 -29.37
C VAL A 85 -4.36 33.58 -30.87
N GLN A 86 -3.98 34.81 -31.21
CA GLN A 86 -3.83 35.26 -32.61
C GLN A 86 -2.57 34.72 -33.29
N ASN A 87 -1.62 34.14 -32.55
CA ASN A 87 -0.35 33.67 -33.11
C ASN A 87 -0.11 32.21 -32.73
N TYR A 88 -0.43 31.29 -33.65
CA TYR A 88 -0.42 29.83 -33.46
C TYR A 88 0.89 29.26 -32.89
N THR A 89 2.02 29.95 -33.05
CA THR A 89 3.34 29.51 -32.56
C THR A 89 3.55 29.69 -31.04
N HIS A 90 2.70 30.45 -30.34
CA HIS A 90 2.85 30.73 -28.91
C HIS A 90 1.92 29.94 -27.99
N ILE A 91 0.93 29.22 -28.54
CA ILE A 91 -0.01 28.42 -27.74
C ILE A 91 0.70 27.23 -27.08
N THR A 92 1.63 26.56 -27.77
CA THR A 92 2.38 25.43 -27.21
C THR A 92 3.32 25.87 -26.10
N ASP A 93 3.98 27.02 -26.25
CA ASP A 93 4.85 27.58 -25.23
C ASP A 93 4.04 28.09 -24.03
N TYR A 94 2.87 28.67 -24.25
CA TYR A 94 1.97 29.13 -23.17
C TYR A 94 1.42 27.95 -22.35
N VAL A 95 0.99 26.86 -23.02
CA VAL A 95 0.55 25.63 -22.33
C VAL A 95 1.71 24.96 -21.60
N ALA A 96 2.91 24.92 -22.20
CA ALA A 96 4.11 24.43 -21.51
C ALA A 96 4.47 25.29 -20.30
N THR A 97 4.31 26.62 -20.37
CA THR A 97 4.59 27.55 -19.26
C THR A 97 3.53 27.47 -18.15
N CYS A 98 2.23 27.28 -18.47
CA CYS A 98 1.20 27.00 -17.44
C CYS A 98 1.38 25.60 -16.81
N LEU A 99 1.98 24.63 -17.50
CA LEU A 99 2.34 23.31 -16.93
C LEU A 99 3.62 23.39 -16.07
N ASP A 100 4.66 24.11 -16.51
CA ASP A 100 5.89 24.35 -15.74
C ASP A 100 5.65 25.28 -14.54
N GLY A 101 4.71 26.23 -14.64
CA GLY A 101 4.27 27.09 -13.55
C GLY A 101 3.64 26.32 -12.39
N ARG A 102 3.01 25.16 -12.66
CA ARG A 102 2.52 24.26 -11.59
C ARG A 102 3.64 23.43 -10.96
N HIS A 103 4.71 23.11 -11.69
CA HIS A 103 5.89 22.47 -11.12
C HIS A 103 6.68 23.43 -10.22
N ASN A 104 6.79 24.71 -10.58
CA ASN A 104 7.53 25.70 -9.80
C ASN A 104 6.72 26.39 -8.68
N ALA A 105 5.38 26.31 -8.70
CA ALA A 105 4.54 26.72 -7.58
C ALA A 105 4.59 25.75 -6.37
N LEU A 106 5.19 24.57 -6.55
CA LEU A 106 5.45 23.58 -5.48
C LEU A 106 6.90 23.61 -4.96
N THR A 107 7.76 24.49 -5.49
CA THR A 107 9.17 24.61 -5.06
C THR A 107 9.54 26.01 -4.55
N GLY A 108 8.55 26.87 -4.30
CA GLY A 108 8.74 28.09 -3.49
C GLY A 108 8.71 27.76 -1.99
N PRO A 109 9.30 28.61 -1.12
CA PRO A 109 9.16 28.42 0.32
C PRO A 109 7.68 28.38 0.65
N SER A 110 7.26 27.31 1.34
CA SER A 110 5.92 27.06 1.83
C SER A 110 5.13 28.36 1.97
N ASN A 111 4.10 28.56 1.16
CA ASN A 111 2.95 29.31 1.64
C ASN A 111 2.42 28.47 2.81
N ALA A 112 3.03 28.68 3.99
CA ALA A 112 2.84 27.85 5.14
C ALA A 112 1.35 27.83 5.40
N ILE A 113 0.75 26.64 5.34
CA ILE A 113 -0.61 26.45 5.83
C ILE A 113 -0.61 27.00 7.25
N THR A 114 -1.23 28.16 7.43
CA THR A 114 -1.20 28.90 8.69
C THR A 114 -2.19 28.27 9.67
N GLY A 115 -1.91 28.38 10.97
CA GLY A 115 -2.73 27.82 12.05
C GLY A 115 -1.94 26.87 12.94
N GLU A 116 -2.61 26.20 13.86
CA GLU A 116 -2.02 25.17 14.74
C GLU A 116 -2.21 23.78 14.11
N ASN A 117 -1.19 22.91 14.17
CA ASN A 117 -1.36 21.50 13.79
C ASN A 117 -2.00 20.81 15.00
N ILE A 118 -3.32 20.58 14.92
CA ILE A 118 -4.09 20.02 16.03
C ILE A 118 -3.73 18.56 16.36
N CYS A 119 -3.08 17.86 15.44
CA CYS A 119 -2.72 16.45 15.61
C CYS A 119 -1.29 16.29 16.18
N ALA A 120 -0.44 17.31 16.05
CA ALA A 120 0.96 17.23 16.44
C ALA A 120 1.11 16.95 17.95
N GLY A 121 1.91 15.93 18.28
CA GLY A 121 2.21 15.53 19.65
C GLY A 121 1.09 14.79 20.37
N VAL A 122 -0.01 14.44 19.69
CA VAL A 122 -1.11 13.68 20.29
C VAL A 122 -0.64 12.31 20.78
N LYS A 123 0.34 11.68 20.13
CA LYS A 123 0.99 10.44 20.57
C LYS A 123 1.40 10.50 22.04
N TYR A 124 2.05 11.59 22.49
CA TYR A 124 2.51 11.71 23.87
C TYR A 124 1.35 11.77 24.88
N THR A 125 0.21 12.33 24.46
CA THR A 125 -1.00 12.32 25.27
C THR A 125 -1.53 10.90 25.43
N VAL A 126 -1.53 10.11 24.35
CA VAL A 126 -1.98 8.72 24.35
C VAL A 126 -1.04 7.81 25.14
N GLU A 127 0.26 7.94 24.96
CA GLU A 127 1.27 7.18 25.70
C GLU A 127 1.24 7.50 27.20
N GLY A 128 0.76 8.68 27.58
CA GLY A 128 0.54 9.07 28.97
C GLY A 128 -0.71 8.47 29.63
N ILE A 129 -1.59 7.80 28.88
CA ILE A 129 -2.81 7.20 29.43
C ILE A 129 -2.43 5.96 30.26
N GLN A 130 -2.87 5.96 31.52
CA GLN A 130 -2.63 4.86 32.47
C GLN A 130 -3.94 4.12 32.77
N ASP A 131 -3.82 2.81 33.00
CA ASP A 131 -4.90 1.99 33.53
C ASP A 131 -5.14 2.24 35.04
N SER A 132 -6.09 1.53 35.64
CA SER A 132 -6.40 1.64 37.07
C SER A 132 -5.26 1.23 37.99
N ASP A 133 -4.31 0.45 37.49
CA ASP A 133 -3.14 -0.04 38.22
C ASP A 133 -1.91 0.86 38.03
N GLY A 134 -2.04 1.94 37.24
CA GLY A 134 -0.98 2.91 36.96
C GLY A 134 -0.04 2.50 35.82
N ASN A 135 -0.35 1.44 35.06
CA ASN A 135 0.45 1.04 33.91
C ASN A 135 0.07 1.85 32.67
N TYR A 136 1.06 2.22 31.87
CA TYR A 136 0.82 2.89 30.59
C TYR A 136 0.12 1.94 29.62
N MET A 137 -1.12 2.26 29.24
CA MET A 137 -2.01 1.36 28.51
C MET A 137 -1.42 0.87 27.18
N PHE A 138 -0.65 1.72 26.51
CA PHE A 138 -0.15 1.49 25.16
C PHE A 138 1.34 1.14 25.10
N ALA A 139 2.02 1.06 26.24
CA ALA A 139 3.40 0.61 26.27
C ALA A 139 3.49 -0.85 25.78
N ASN A 140 4.54 -1.19 25.03
CA ASN A 140 4.79 -2.58 24.67
C ASN A 140 4.94 -3.44 25.94
N SER A 141 4.46 -4.68 25.90
CA SER A 141 4.42 -5.58 27.05
C SER A 141 4.89 -7.00 26.67
N GLN A 142 5.10 -7.86 27.66
CA GLN A 142 5.41 -9.27 27.38
C GLN A 142 4.18 -9.93 26.73
N CYS A 143 4.38 -10.60 25.60
CA CYS A 143 3.33 -11.35 24.93
C CYS A 143 2.72 -12.45 25.83
N ILE A 144 3.57 -13.07 26.65
CA ILE A 144 3.22 -14.19 27.53
C ILE A 144 3.68 -13.87 28.95
N VAL A 145 2.77 -13.97 29.91
CA VAL A 145 3.03 -13.85 31.35
C VAL A 145 2.52 -15.12 32.02
N ASP A 146 3.34 -15.77 32.84
CA ASP A 146 3.00 -17.02 33.54
C ASP A 146 2.45 -18.14 32.62
N ASN A 147 3.02 -18.24 31.40
CA ASN A 147 2.59 -19.16 30.33
C ASN A 147 1.17 -18.90 29.78
N ILE A 148 0.62 -17.72 30.02
CA ILE A 148 -0.67 -17.27 29.48
C ILE A 148 -0.41 -16.10 28.54
N VAL A 149 -1.03 -16.12 27.36
CA VAL A 149 -0.99 -14.97 26.44
C VAL A 149 -1.68 -13.79 27.12
N ALA A 150 -0.93 -12.71 27.36
CA ALA A 150 -1.35 -11.56 28.16
C ALA A 150 -1.68 -10.33 27.31
N VAL A 151 -1.76 -10.52 25.99
CA VAL A 151 -1.98 -9.47 25.01
C VAL A 151 -3.10 -9.87 24.04
N MET A 152 -3.62 -8.89 23.32
CA MET A 152 -4.49 -9.12 22.16
C MET A 152 -3.68 -9.60 20.96
N GLU A 153 -4.37 -9.92 19.87
CA GLU A 153 -3.77 -10.41 18.62
C GLU A 153 -2.74 -9.43 18.04
N GLN A 154 -1.69 -9.99 17.44
CA GLN A 154 -0.58 -9.24 16.88
C GLN A 154 -0.59 -9.30 15.35
N ALA A 155 -0.03 -8.28 14.70
CA ALA A 155 0.05 -8.18 13.24
C ALA A 155 1.46 -8.40 12.68
N GLY A 156 1.57 -8.55 11.36
CA GLY A 156 2.75 -9.11 10.69
C GLY A 156 2.73 -10.65 10.72
N GLY A 157 1.54 -11.24 10.72
CA GLY A 157 1.33 -12.69 10.75
C GLY A 157 1.30 -13.31 9.35
N ASN A 158 1.00 -14.60 9.30
CA ASN A 158 0.77 -15.30 8.04
C ASN A 158 -0.60 -14.90 7.45
N VAL A 159 -0.60 -14.46 6.20
CA VAL A 159 -1.78 -14.04 5.45
C VAL A 159 -2.05 -14.95 4.25
N THR A 160 -1.33 -16.07 4.13
CA THR A 160 -1.54 -17.09 3.08
C THR A 160 -3.01 -17.53 3.06
N VAL A 161 -3.54 -17.78 1.86
CA VAL A 161 -4.92 -18.27 1.70
C VAL A 161 -5.11 -19.56 2.49
N GLY A 162 -6.15 -19.60 3.31
CA GLY A 162 -6.49 -20.77 4.13
C GLY A 162 -5.78 -20.83 5.49
N TYR A 163 -4.83 -19.92 5.79
CA TYR A 163 -4.21 -19.83 7.11
C TYR A 163 -5.08 -19.10 8.14
N HIS A 164 -5.37 -19.76 9.25
CA HIS A 164 -5.88 -19.10 10.46
C HIS A 164 -4.86 -19.19 11.57
N GLY A 165 -4.70 -18.09 12.31
CA GLY A 165 -4.01 -18.13 13.59
C GLY A 165 -4.80 -18.89 14.64
N THR A 166 -4.23 -19.08 15.83
CA THR A 166 -4.87 -19.86 16.90
C THR A 166 -5.37 -19.02 18.06
N MET A 167 -5.13 -17.70 18.06
CA MET A 167 -5.70 -16.82 19.09
C MET A 167 -7.20 -16.61 18.84
N ASP A 168 -8.02 -16.84 19.86
CA ASP A 168 -9.48 -16.76 19.73
C ASP A 168 -10.01 -15.32 19.74
N SER A 169 -9.93 -14.64 18.59
CA SER A 169 -10.49 -13.32 18.34
C SER A 169 -11.98 -13.38 17.98
N VAL A 170 -12.41 -14.44 17.27
CA VAL A 170 -13.83 -14.64 16.93
C VAL A 170 -14.68 -14.80 18.19
N GLY A 171 -14.24 -15.60 19.16
CA GLY A 171 -14.95 -15.79 20.43
C GLY A 171 -15.04 -14.53 21.28
N ARG A 172 -14.12 -13.57 21.09
CA ARG A 172 -14.16 -12.23 21.71
C ARG A 172 -15.09 -11.25 21.00
N GLY A 173 -15.55 -11.57 19.78
CA GLY A 173 -16.37 -10.68 18.96
C GLY A 173 -15.57 -9.72 18.09
N ASP A 174 -14.24 -9.89 18.01
CA ASP A 174 -13.37 -9.07 17.18
C ASP A 174 -13.56 -9.45 15.70
N HIS A 175 -14.01 -8.49 14.89
CA HIS A 175 -14.25 -8.70 13.47
C HIS A 175 -13.55 -7.62 12.64
N PRO A 176 -12.80 -7.95 11.59
CA PRO A 176 -12.14 -6.94 10.78
C PRO A 176 -13.15 -6.11 9.97
N ILE A 177 -12.80 -4.87 9.63
CA ILE A 177 -13.46 -4.08 8.59
C ILE A 177 -13.15 -4.71 7.23
N GLN A 178 -14.18 -5.22 6.55
CA GLN A 178 -14.02 -5.91 5.26
C GLN A 178 -14.43 -5.06 4.04
N THR A 179 -14.82 -3.81 4.27
CA THR A 179 -15.11 -2.80 3.23
C THR A 179 -13.89 -1.89 3.06
N PRO A 180 -13.75 -1.18 1.93
CA PRO A 180 -12.78 -0.10 1.82
C PRO A 180 -12.89 0.87 3.00
N TYR A 181 -11.76 1.30 3.57
CA TYR A 181 -11.75 2.11 4.79
C TYR A 181 -12.50 3.44 4.65
N TRP A 182 -12.48 4.05 3.46
CA TRP A 182 -13.26 5.26 3.19
C TRP A 182 -14.77 5.02 3.31
N GLN A 183 -15.28 3.82 2.98
CA GLN A 183 -16.70 3.47 3.19
C GLN A 183 -17.03 3.25 4.67
N ALA A 184 -16.02 2.87 5.47
CA ALA A 184 -16.13 2.75 6.91
C ALA A 184 -15.92 4.08 7.65
N GLY A 185 -15.69 5.19 6.94
CA GLY A 185 -15.50 6.52 7.53
C GLY A 185 -14.09 6.79 8.04
N LEU A 186 -13.10 6.03 7.57
CA LEU A 186 -11.69 6.22 7.91
C LEU A 186 -10.96 6.88 6.73
N CYS A 187 -10.01 7.77 7.03
CA CYS A 187 -9.07 8.32 6.03
C CYS A 187 -7.64 7.86 6.32
N PRO A 188 -6.75 7.78 5.32
CA PRO A 188 -5.34 7.55 5.55
C PRO A 188 -4.75 8.72 6.32
N VAL A 189 -3.96 8.44 7.35
CA VAL A 189 -3.36 9.44 8.22
C VAL A 189 -1.83 9.42 8.22
N ASN A 190 -1.25 8.45 7.51
CA ASN A 190 0.19 8.31 7.33
C ASN A 190 0.44 7.31 6.18
N VAL A 191 1.65 7.31 5.66
CA VAL A 191 2.21 6.23 4.85
C VAL A 191 3.64 6.01 5.31
N HIS A 192 4.02 4.76 5.53
CA HIS A 192 5.39 4.34 5.80
C HIS A 192 5.61 2.95 5.21
N TRP A 193 6.84 2.49 5.18
CA TRP A 193 7.15 1.17 4.64
C TRP A 193 8.29 0.49 5.38
N HIS A 194 8.31 -0.82 5.27
CA HIS A 194 9.30 -1.69 5.87
C HIS A 194 10.20 -2.33 4.82
N LEU A 195 11.45 -2.64 5.21
CA LEU A 195 12.41 -3.37 4.40
C LEU A 195 12.06 -4.87 4.42
N GLY A 196 11.62 -5.39 3.28
CA GLY A 196 10.92 -6.67 3.20
C GLY A 196 9.50 -6.60 3.78
N ALA A 197 8.76 -7.70 3.70
CA ALA A 197 7.45 -7.82 4.30
C ALA A 197 7.54 -8.33 5.75
N GLU A 198 6.82 -7.66 6.65
CA GLU A 198 6.53 -8.15 7.99
C GLU A 198 5.53 -9.31 7.94
N HIS A 199 4.56 -9.25 7.03
CA HIS A 199 3.62 -10.33 6.77
C HIS A 199 4.27 -11.47 5.98
N LEU A 200 3.71 -12.68 6.12
CA LEU A 200 4.09 -13.87 5.35
C LEU A 200 2.97 -14.27 4.40
N SER A 201 3.29 -14.45 3.11
CA SER A 201 2.39 -15.05 2.11
C SER A 201 3.19 -16.06 1.30
N VAL A 202 2.99 -17.35 1.61
CA VAL A 202 3.79 -18.44 1.04
C VAL A 202 3.67 -18.46 -0.48
N GLY A 203 4.82 -18.43 -1.16
CA GLY A 203 4.95 -18.38 -2.60
C GLY A 203 4.73 -16.99 -3.21
N GLN A 204 4.55 -15.94 -2.41
CA GLN A 204 4.39 -14.56 -2.86
C GLN A 204 5.45 -13.65 -2.23
N TYR A 205 5.48 -13.61 -0.90
CA TYR A 205 6.52 -12.99 -0.11
C TYR A 205 6.81 -13.84 1.13
N ASP A 206 7.98 -14.47 1.16
CA ASP A 206 8.38 -15.43 2.20
C ASP A 206 9.92 -15.50 2.32
N GLU A 207 10.41 -16.41 3.16
CA GLU A 207 11.84 -16.59 3.42
C GLU A 207 12.64 -17.10 2.21
N LYS A 208 11.98 -17.56 1.15
CA LYS A 208 12.60 -18.10 -0.06
C LYS A 208 12.64 -17.09 -1.20
N GLY A 209 11.99 -15.93 -1.05
CA GLY A 209 12.15 -14.84 -2.00
C GLY A 209 13.56 -14.29 -2.00
N THR A 210 13.87 -13.48 -3.01
CA THR A 210 15.21 -12.97 -3.24
C THR A 210 15.21 -11.46 -3.49
N GLY A 211 16.36 -10.83 -3.28
CA GLY A 211 16.59 -9.43 -3.60
C GLY A 211 18.09 -9.14 -3.83
N PRO A 212 18.45 -7.90 -4.15
CA PRO A 212 19.84 -7.48 -4.33
C PRO A 212 20.73 -7.79 -3.12
N SER A 213 20.13 -7.89 -1.93
CA SER A 213 20.79 -8.15 -0.65
C SER A 213 20.89 -9.64 -0.27
N THR A 214 20.33 -10.58 -1.03
CA THR A 214 20.23 -12.00 -0.60
C THR A 214 21.34 -12.92 -1.13
N ALA A 215 22.52 -12.40 -1.47
CA ALA A 215 23.66 -13.21 -1.91
C ALA A 215 24.95 -12.95 -1.11
N SER A 216 24.97 -13.37 0.16
CA SER A 216 26.11 -14.12 0.74
C SER A 216 25.90 -14.45 2.21
N ASP A 217 25.65 -15.73 2.49
CA ASP A 217 25.81 -16.38 3.80
C ASP A 217 27.28 -16.48 4.28
N GLU A 218 28.23 -15.69 3.74
CA GLU A 218 29.65 -15.83 4.12
C GLU A 218 30.42 -14.51 4.33
N GLU A 219 29.78 -13.34 4.33
CA GLU A 219 30.50 -12.09 4.61
C GLU A 219 29.67 -11.18 5.55
N PRO A 220 30.07 -11.00 6.83
CA PRO A 220 29.32 -10.22 7.83
C PRO A 220 29.32 -8.70 7.56
N HIS A 221 29.71 -8.28 6.36
CA HIS A 221 29.99 -6.88 6.03
C HIS A 221 29.34 -6.35 4.75
N ARG A 222 28.51 -7.12 4.03
CA ARG A 222 27.57 -6.52 3.05
C ARG A 222 26.24 -6.16 3.69
N LYS A 223 26.36 -5.34 4.74
CA LYS A 223 25.29 -4.51 5.30
C LYS A 223 25.03 -3.38 4.31
N LEU A 224 24.06 -3.57 3.41
CA LEU A 224 23.57 -2.47 2.58
C LEU A 224 22.70 -1.55 3.46
N LEU A 225 23.37 -0.58 4.08
CA LEU A 225 23.05 0.85 4.19
C LEU A 225 21.60 1.34 4.43
N ALA A 226 20.66 0.50 4.83
CA ALA A 226 19.42 0.92 5.49
C ALA A 226 19.60 0.84 7.03
N GLY A 227 20.73 1.32 7.57
CA GLY A 227 21.06 1.06 8.98
C GLY A 227 21.10 -0.45 9.32
N ASP A 228 21.26 -0.79 10.59
CA ASP A 228 21.20 -2.19 11.06
C ASP A 228 19.74 -2.71 11.13
N VAL A 229 18.88 -2.36 10.17
CA VAL A 229 17.45 -2.74 10.22
C VAL A 229 17.25 -4.17 9.74
N ARG A 230 16.37 -4.90 10.46
CA ARG A 230 16.04 -6.28 10.12
C ARG A 230 15.30 -6.35 8.79
N ASN A 231 15.75 -7.26 7.94
CA ASN A 231 15.10 -7.60 6.69
C ASN A 231 13.90 -8.53 6.90
N GLY A 232 12.81 -8.29 6.19
CA GLY A 232 11.57 -9.08 6.22
C GLY A 232 11.53 -10.23 5.20
N ASN A 233 10.34 -10.76 4.99
CA ASN A 233 10.02 -11.72 3.94
C ASN A 233 10.20 -11.07 2.55
N MET A 234 10.64 -11.84 1.57
CA MET A 234 11.02 -11.33 0.25
C MET A 234 10.09 -11.82 -0.83
N CYS A 235 9.88 -10.98 -1.84
CA CYS A 235 9.18 -11.39 -3.05
C CYS A 235 10.01 -12.34 -3.92
N HIS A 236 9.32 -13.12 -4.74
CA HIS A 236 9.91 -14.03 -5.73
C HIS A 236 10.12 -13.37 -7.11
N LEU A 237 10.01 -12.04 -7.20
CA LEU A 237 10.00 -11.30 -8.47
C LEU A 237 11.38 -10.80 -8.91
N TYR A 238 12.34 -10.72 -8.00
CA TYR A 238 13.67 -10.20 -8.31
C TYR A 238 14.45 -11.12 -9.28
N ASP A 239 14.97 -10.54 -10.36
CA ASP A 239 15.85 -11.21 -11.31
C ASP A 239 17.17 -10.45 -11.44
N ALA A 240 18.26 -11.06 -10.94
CA ALA A 240 19.60 -10.47 -11.01
C ALA A 240 20.17 -10.34 -12.43
N THR A 241 19.53 -10.95 -13.43
CA THR A 241 19.93 -10.89 -14.84
C THR A 241 19.17 -9.82 -15.64
N ASP A 242 18.13 -9.22 -15.06
CA ASP A 242 17.33 -8.17 -15.67
C ASP A 242 17.76 -6.79 -15.14
N GLU A 243 18.13 -5.88 -16.05
CA GLU A 243 18.55 -4.52 -15.72
C GLU A 243 17.44 -3.70 -15.04
N THR A 244 16.16 -4.02 -15.24
CA THR A 244 15.05 -3.34 -14.56
C THR A 244 15.06 -3.57 -13.05
N PHE A 245 15.64 -4.67 -12.58
CA PHE A 245 15.77 -5.01 -11.16
C PHE A 245 17.16 -4.68 -10.58
N THR A 246 18.14 -4.34 -11.40
CA THR A 246 19.53 -4.17 -10.95
C THR A 246 20.12 -2.79 -11.23
N LYS A 247 19.57 -2.04 -12.19
CA LYS A 247 20.00 -0.68 -12.48
C LYS A 247 19.39 0.28 -11.46
N GLU A 248 20.24 0.81 -10.59
CA GLU A 248 19.81 1.71 -9.52
C GLU A 248 19.13 2.99 -10.05
N TYR A 249 18.19 3.52 -9.26
CA TYR A 249 17.48 4.76 -9.52
C TYR A 249 18.20 5.95 -8.86
N ASP A 250 18.11 7.11 -9.47
CA ASP A 250 18.72 8.34 -8.95
C ASP A 250 17.74 9.04 -7.99
N TRP A 251 17.59 8.47 -6.80
CA TRP A 251 16.68 8.91 -5.73
C TRP A 251 16.89 10.39 -5.38
N LYS A 252 15.82 11.19 -5.40
CA LYS A 252 15.85 12.62 -5.06
C LYS A 252 15.17 12.93 -3.74
N HIS A 253 14.19 12.11 -3.36
CA HIS A 253 13.31 12.40 -2.25
C HIS A 253 13.38 11.38 -1.13
N CYS A 254 13.28 10.09 -1.46
CA CYS A 254 13.45 9.01 -0.49
C CYS A 254 14.93 8.82 -0.12
N VAL A 255 15.16 8.19 1.02
CA VAL A 255 16.48 7.94 1.60
C VAL A 255 16.71 6.43 1.70
N ASP A 256 17.91 5.98 1.34
CA ASP A 256 18.39 4.59 1.47
C ASP A 256 17.46 3.52 0.86
N MET A 257 16.89 3.84 -0.30
CA MET A 257 16.08 2.93 -1.11
C MET A 257 16.91 2.24 -2.20
N HIS A 258 16.51 1.04 -2.60
CA HIS A 258 17.24 0.23 -3.57
C HIS A 258 16.32 -0.41 -4.61
N VAL A 259 16.74 -0.35 -5.88
CA VAL A 259 16.08 -1.07 -6.97
C VAL A 259 16.29 -2.57 -6.80
N GLY A 260 15.25 -3.36 -7.09
CA GLY A 260 15.19 -4.81 -6.95
C GLY A 260 14.81 -5.28 -5.55
N GLN A 261 14.83 -4.41 -4.55
CA GLN A 261 14.53 -4.77 -3.17
C GLN A 261 13.01 -4.86 -2.93
N THR A 262 12.61 -5.72 -1.99
CA THR A 262 11.22 -5.84 -1.54
C THR A 262 10.93 -4.86 -0.40
N TYR A 263 9.78 -4.19 -0.46
CA TYR A 263 9.26 -3.33 0.60
C TYR A 263 7.77 -3.60 0.83
N GLU A 264 7.35 -3.54 2.08
CA GLU A 264 5.93 -3.56 2.44
C GLU A 264 5.49 -2.16 2.86
N VAL A 265 4.54 -1.59 2.13
CA VAL A 265 3.98 -0.26 2.40
C VAL A 265 2.75 -0.40 3.27
N HIS A 266 2.69 0.39 4.34
CA HIS A 266 1.58 0.48 5.27
C HIS A 266 0.91 1.84 5.17
N TRP A 267 -0.42 1.83 5.08
CA TRP A 267 -1.25 3.04 5.18
C TRP A 267 -2.15 2.94 6.41
N PRO A 268 -1.74 3.49 7.56
CA PRO A 268 -2.62 3.66 8.70
C PRO A 268 -3.80 4.56 8.34
N HIS A 269 -4.99 4.13 8.71
CA HIS A 269 -6.26 4.81 8.53
C HIS A 269 -6.95 4.97 9.88
N SER A 270 -7.61 6.13 10.08
CA SER A 270 -8.34 6.39 11.32
C SER A 270 -9.62 7.18 11.09
N ALA A 271 -10.65 6.85 11.87
CA ALA A 271 -11.89 7.60 11.99
C ALA A 271 -11.70 8.89 12.82
N ALA A 272 -10.64 8.96 13.62
CA ALA A 272 -10.25 10.13 14.41
C ALA A 272 -9.19 11.00 13.71
N GLY A 273 -8.77 10.65 12.49
CA GLY A 273 -7.87 11.48 11.71
C GLY A 273 -8.49 12.84 11.33
N ALA A 274 -7.65 13.84 11.03
CA ALA A 274 -8.11 15.13 10.55
C ALA A 274 -8.44 15.09 9.04
N CYS A 275 -9.35 14.19 8.67
CA CYS A 275 -9.69 13.84 7.28
C CYS A 275 -10.10 15.05 6.44
N GLY A 276 -9.53 15.17 5.24
CA GLY A 276 -9.79 16.26 4.30
C GLY A 276 -9.20 17.61 4.71
N THR A 277 -8.41 17.66 5.79
CA THR A 277 -7.74 18.87 6.25
C THR A 277 -6.25 18.82 5.95
N PRO A 278 -5.53 19.95 6.02
CA PRO A 278 -4.07 19.95 5.92
C PRO A 278 -3.33 19.17 7.02
N ASN A 279 -4.00 18.78 8.11
CA ASN A 279 -3.43 18.00 9.21
C ASN A 279 -3.68 16.49 9.07
N GLN A 280 -4.15 16.04 7.90
CA GLN A 280 -4.55 14.64 7.73
C GLN A 280 -3.36 13.69 7.90
N TYR A 281 -2.23 13.99 7.26
CA TYR A 281 -1.04 13.12 7.28
C TYR A 281 -0.06 13.59 8.34
N GLN A 282 0.36 12.67 9.20
CA GLN A 282 1.17 12.98 10.38
C GLN A 282 2.31 11.97 10.55
N THR A 283 3.40 12.42 11.14
CA THR A 283 4.54 11.60 11.58
C THR A 283 4.96 12.04 12.99
N PRO A 284 5.02 11.13 13.99
CA PRO A 284 4.74 9.70 13.88
C PRO A 284 3.25 9.43 13.61
N PHE A 285 2.95 8.32 12.95
CA PHE A 285 1.57 7.99 12.53
C PHE A 285 0.53 8.00 13.67
N TYR A 286 0.95 7.78 14.92
CA TYR A 286 0.08 7.85 16.10
C TYR A 286 -0.57 9.22 16.29
N ASP A 287 0.10 10.31 15.91
CA ASP A 287 -0.48 11.67 15.94
C ASP A 287 -1.70 11.76 15.04
N GLY A 288 -1.61 11.15 13.85
CA GLY A 288 -2.71 11.08 12.89
C GLY A 288 -3.82 10.12 13.32
N VAL A 289 -3.46 8.92 13.82
CA VAL A 289 -4.42 7.91 14.26
C VAL A 289 -5.30 8.44 15.39
N PHE A 290 -4.73 9.20 16.29
CA PHE A 290 -5.42 9.69 17.48
C PHE A 290 -5.79 11.17 17.43
N CYS A 291 -5.61 11.85 16.31
CA CYS A 291 -5.73 13.32 16.23
C CYS A 291 -6.97 13.90 16.94
N ASN A 292 -8.14 13.28 16.76
CA ASN A 292 -9.37 13.61 17.48
C ASN A 292 -9.70 12.56 18.55
N LEU A 293 -8.87 12.45 19.59
CA LEU A 293 -9.00 11.42 20.65
C LEU A 293 -10.41 11.28 21.24
N GLY A 294 -11.12 12.39 21.42
CA GLY A 294 -12.49 12.38 21.95
C GLY A 294 -13.52 11.64 21.09
N LEU A 295 -13.19 11.30 19.84
CA LEU A 295 -14.03 10.52 18.93
C LEU A 295 -13.72 9.01 18.95
N VAL A 296 -12.60 8.60 19.57
CA VAL A 296 -12.19 7.20 19.63
C VAL A 296 -12.93 6.51 20.77
N ASN A 297 -13.67 5.46 20.43
CA ASN A 297 -14.22 4.52 21.39
C ASN A 297 -13.27 3.34 21.54
N LEU A 298 -12.54 3.33 22.65
CA LEU A 298 -11.54 2.31 22.95
C LEU A 298 -12.10 0.88 23.07
N SER A 299 -13.43 0.68 23.12
CA SER A 299 -14.03 -0.65 23.11
C SER A 299 -14.26 -1.25 21.72
N ILE A 300 -14.04 -0.48 20.65
CA ILE A 300 -14.25 -0.91 19.25
C ILE A 300 -13.15 -0.38 18.31
N VAL A 301 -11.90 -0.31 18.80
CA VAL A 301 -10.77 0.28 18.06
C VAL A 301 -10.57 -0.38 16.70
N GLU A 302 -10.85 -1.67 16.57
CA GLU A 302 -10.78 -2.42 15.32
C GLU A 302 -11.75 -1.94 14.25
N LYS A 303 -12.80 -1.20 14.63
CA LYS A 303 -13.75 -0.55 13.71
C LYS A 303 -13.39 0.91 13.39
N GLN A 304 -12.43 1.49 14.11
CA GLN A 304 -12.07 2.90 14.00
C GLN A 304 -10.65 3.14 13.51
N VAL A 305 -9.79 2.13 13.61
CA VAL A 305 -8.41 2.15 13.15
C VAL A 305 -8.15 0.92 12.30
N GLY A 306 -7.54 1.14 11.14
CA GLY A 306 -7.10 0.04 10.30
C GLY A 306 -5.87 0.39 9.49
N VAL A 307 -5.15 -0.63 9.04
CA VAL A 307 -3.96 -0.48 8.19
C VAL A 307 -4.19 -1.23 6.90
N GLN A 308 -3.85 -0.61 5.78
CA GLN A 308 -3.71 -1.32 4.50
C GLN A 308 -2.26 -1.68 4.30
N ALA A 309 -1.98 -2.85 3.74
CA ALA A 309 -0.63 -3.30 3.45
C ALA A 309 -0.52 -3.86 2.02
N GLN A 310 0.51 -3.42 1.29
CA GLN A 310 0.91 -3.98 0.01
C GLN A 310 2.41 -4.20 -0.05
N VAL A 311 2.80 -5.30 -0.69
CA VAL A 311 4.21 -5.68 -0.84
C VAL A 311 4.64 -5.48 -2.28
N PHE A 312 5.77 -4.79 -2.46
CA PHE A 312 6.33 -4.48 -3.77
C PHE A 312 7.79 -4.87 -3.91
N THR A 313 8.17 -5.35 -5.09
CA THR A 313 9.55 -5.27 -5.57
C THR A 313 9.72 -4.01 -6.41
N ILE A 314 10.67 -3.15 -6.02
CA ILE A 314 10.92 -1.89 -6.74
C ILE A 314 11.73 -2.18 -8.01
N VAL A 315 11.37 -1.56 -9.14
CA VAL A 315 12.09 -1.65 -10.42
C VAL A 315 12.40 -0.27 -10.99
N ASN A 316 13.48 -0.14 -11.75
CA ASN A 316 13.79 1.10 -12.47
C ASN A 316 13.19 1.08 -13.87
N ASP A 317 11.86 1.14 -13.93
CA ASP A 317 11.10 1.05 -15.17
C ASP A 317 9.76 1.79 -15.06
N GLU A 318 9.59 2.84 -15.86
CA GLU A 318 8.42 3.71 -15.87
C GLU A 318 7.14 3.03 -16.40
N ARG A 319 7.22 1.84 -17.00
CA ARG A 319 6.03 1.05 -17.33
C ARG A 319 5.23 0.66 -16.09
N TYR A 320 5.89 0.63 -14.93
CA TYR A 320 5.29 0.32 -13.63
C TYR A 320 5.04 1.56 -12.77
N TYR A 321 5.07 2.76 -13.37
CA TYR A 321 4.79 4.00 -12.69
C TYR A 321 3.36 4.07 -12.17
N TYR A 322 3.21 4.52 -10.93
CA TYR A 322 1.96 4.81 -10.28
C TYR A 322 2.04 6.19 -9.61
N PRO A 323 1.12 7.13 -9.94
CA PRO A 323 1.30 8.53 -9.59
C PRO A 323 1.02 8.88 -8.12
N ASP A 324 0.30 8.06 -7.35
CA ASP A 324 -0.14 8.43 -6.01
C ASP A 324 -0.12 7.24 -5.04
N LEU A 325 1.03 7.01 -4.40
CA LEU A 325 1.17 6.00 -3.34
C LEU A 325 0.87 6.55 -1.95
N MET A 326 0.53 7.82 -1.79
CA MET A 326 0.35 8.40 -0.47
C MET A 326 -1.06 8.16 0.08
N ARG A 327 -2.07 8.14 -0.81
CA ARG A 327 -3.49 8.11 -0.42
C ARG A 327 -4.05 6.74 -0.07
N GLY A 328 -3.24 5.70 -0.09
CA GLY A 328 -3.67 4.35 0.24
C GLY A 328 -3.16 3.31 -0.73
N MET A 329 -3.59 2.09 -0.46
CA MET A 329 -3.31 0.91 -1.26
C MET A 329 -3.77 1.06 -2.71
N ILE A 330 -3.00 0.49 -3.64
CA ILE A 330 -3.38 0.47 -5.06
C ILE A 330 -4.49 -0.56 -5.25
N VAL A 331 -5.65 -0.11 -5.73
CA VAL A 331 -6.77 -0.97 -6.14
C VAL A 331 -6.99 -0.77 -7.63
N ASP A 332 -6.13 -1.42 -8.42
CA ASP A 332 -6.16 -1.35 -9.89
C ASP A 332 -5.54 -2.61 -10.50
N GLY A 333 -6.14 -3.11 -11.58
CA GLY A 333 -5.76 -4.36 -12.23
C GLY A 333 -5.74 -5.54 -11.26
N ALA A 334 -4.57 -6.16 -11.10
CA ALA A 334 -4.40 -7.29 -10.18
C ALA A 334 -4.09 -6.85 -8.72
N ARG A 335 -3.71 -5.59 -8.50
CA ARG A 335 -3.31 -5.07 -7.18
C ARG A 335 -4.54 -4.77 -6.33
N GLY A 336 -4.48 -5.12 -5.05
CA GLY A 336 -5.57 -4.92 -4.10
C GLY A 336 -6.74 -5.88 -4.30
N THR A 337 -6.57 -6.93 -5.13
CA THR A 337 -7.63 -7.89 -5.44
C THR A 337 -7.59 -9.14 -4.56
N ASN A 338 -6.42 -9.51 -4.05
CA ASN A 338 -6.18 -10.75 -3.33
C ASN A 338 -6.00 -10.49 -1.85
N MET A 339 -7.07 -10.13 -1.17
CA MET A 339 -7.00 -9.55 0.18
C MET A 339 -7.17 -10.59 1.29
N THR A 340 -6.44 -10.38 2.38
CA THR A 340 -6.72 -10.94 3.71
C THR A 340 -7.11 -9.82 4.66
N TYR A 341 -8.24 -9.98 5.33
CA TYR A 341 -8.75 -9.09 6.36
C TYR A 341 -8.63 -9.80 7.71
N TYR A 342 -8.05 -9.17 8.71
CA TYR A 342 -7.96 -9.73 10.06
C TYR A 342 -7.75 -8.62 11.08
N THR A 343 -7.93 -8.92 12.36
CA THR A 343 -7.53 -7.99 13.43
C THR A 343 -6.12 -8.33 13.91
N GLY A 344 -5.39 -7.31 14.35
CA GLY A 344 -4.01 -7.45 14.81
C GLY A 344 -3.58 -6.24 15.64
N SER A 345 -2.27 -6.02 15.72
CA SER A 345 -1.67 -4.91 16.45
C SER A 345 -0.96 -3.92 15.51
N THR A 346 -0.33 -2.88 16.06
CA THR A 346 0.76 -2.20 15.35
C THR A 346 2.02 -3.08 15.28
N THR A 347 2.88 -2.83 14.29
CA THR A 347 4.06 -3.66 13.96
C THR A 347 5.38 -2.89 14.12
N GLY A 348 6.48 -3.36 13.54
CA GLY A 348 7.83 -2.79 13.66
C GLY A 348 8.78 -3.50 14.63
N THR A 349 10.07 -3.24 14.49
CA THR A 349 11.18 -3.96 15.14
C THR A 349 11.33 -3.78 16.65
N SER A 350 10.57 -2.88 17.28
CA SER A 350 10.48 -2.84 18.74
C SER A 350 9.60 -3.93 19.34
N ARG A 351 9.04 -4.81 18.49
CA ARG A 351 8.20 -5.95 18.85
C ARG A 351 8.72 -7.22 18.17
N ASP A 352 8.47 -8.35 18.81
CA ASP A 352 8.74 -9.70 18.29
C ASP A 352 7.68 -10.67 18.83
N ASN A 353 8.02 -11.95 19.06
CA ASN A 353 7.12 -12.94 19.66
C ASN A 353 7.28 -13.04 21.20
N GLN A 354 8.06 -12.15 21.82
CA GLN A 354 8.24 -12.00 23.26
C GLN A 354 7.73 -10.63 23.75
N ILE A 355 8.00 -9.57 23.00
CA ILE A 355 7.51 -8.21 23.24
C ILE A 355 6.42 -7.88 22.22
N CYS A 356 5.21 -7.63 22.72
CA CYS A 356 4.02 -7.39 21.93
C CYS A 356 3.55 -5.94 22.05
N SER A 357 2.83 -5.49 21.03
CA SER A 357 2.18 -4.18 21.03
C SER A 357 0.83 -4.27 21.74
N ASN A 358 0.59 -3.31 22.63
CA ASN A 358 -0.72 -3.11 23.26
C ASN A 358 -1.66 -2.24 22.41
N TYR A 359 -1.22 -1.76 21.25
CA TYR A 359 -2.11 -1.13 20.26
C TYR A 359 -2.82 -2.20 19.44
N ALA A 360 -3.78 -2.87 20.07
CA ALA A 360 -4.60 -3.93 19.50
C ALA A 360 -5.96 -3.99 20.22
N PRO A 361 -7.04 -4.42 19.54
CA PRO A 361 -7.08 -4.85 18.14
C PRO A 361 -7.28 -3.68 17.16
N ILE A 362 -6.63 -3.74 16.00
CA ILE A 362 -6.86 -2.88 14.83
C ILE A 362 -7.13 -3.74 13.60
N THR A 363 -7.87 -3.24 12.61
CA THR A 363 -8.08 -4.01 11.37
C THR A 363 -6.86 -3.93 10.45
N TRP A 364 -6.51 -5.03 9.82
CA TRP A 364 -5.55 -5.09 8.71
C TRP A 364 -6.24 -5.53 7.41
N GLN A 365 -5.88 -4.87 6.31
CA GLN A 365 -6.25 -5.20 4.94
C GLN A 365 -4.97 -5.45 4.15
N VAL A 366 -4.60 -6.71 3.97
CA VAL A 366 -3.29 -7.09 3.41
C VAL A 366 -3.47 -7.71 2.03
N ASP A 367 -2.80 -7.14 1.03
CA ASP A 367 -2.69 -7.78 -0.28
C ASP A 367 -1.72 -8.96 -0.19
N ARG A 368 -2.23 -10.14 -0.53
CA ARG A 368 -1.48 -11.40 -0.45
C ARG A 368 -0.49 -11.58 -1.59
N VAL A 369 -0.58 -10.76 -2.65
CA VAL A 369 0.21 -10.90 -3.87
C VAL A 369 1.28 -9.83 -3.92
N CYS A 370 2.54 -10.23 -4.13
CA CYS A 370 3.60 -9.26 -4.37
C CYS A 370 3.48 -8.69 -5.79
N SER A 371 3.73 -7.38 -5.94
CA SER A 371 3.70 -6.69 -7.23
C SER A 371 5.02 -5.98 -7.53
N VAL A 372 5.31 -5.72 -8.80
CA VAL A 372 6.39 -4.79 -9.19
C VAL A 372 5.88 -3.35 -9.21
N ILE A 373 6.74 -2.37 -8.91
CA ILE A 373 6.42 -0.94 -8.99
C ILE A 373 7.65 -0.10 -9.31
N SER A 374 7.49 1.03 -10.02
CA SER A 374 8.63 1.86 -10.37
C SER A 374 9.26 2.55 -9.15
N ALA A 375 10.59 2.69 -9.15
CA ALA A 375 11.34 3.46 -8.17
C ALA A 375 10.89 4.94 -8.14
N SER A 376 10.57 5.51 -9.30
CA SER A 376 10.01 6.87 -9.41
C SER A 376 8.65 7.04 -8.73
N SER A 377 7.86 5.97 -8.56
CA SER A 377 6.60 6.03 -7.81
C SER A 377 6.86 6.19 -6.31
N PHE A 378 7.82 5.45 -5.77
CA PHE A 378 8.27 5.59 -4.38
C PHE A 378 8.91 6.96 -4.16
N ASP A 379 9.80 7.40 -5.05
CA ASP A 379 10.45 8.71 -4.91
C ASP A 379 9.43 9.86 -4.98
N LYS A 380 8.42 9.74 -5.84
CA LYS A 380 7.29 10.67 -5.85
C LYS A 380 6.48 10.62 -4.56
N MET A 381 6.25 9.45 -3.96
CA MET A 381 5.58 9.35 -2.65
C MET A 381 6.31 10.17 -1.60
N CYS A 382 7.65 10.06 -1.51
CA CYS A 382 8.46 10.89 -0.62
C CYS A 382 8.37 12.38 -0.97
N ALA A 383 8.27 12.74 -2.25
CA ALA A 383 8.02 14.13 -2.67
C ALA A 383 6.65 14.65 -2.20
N ASP A 384 5.59 13.83 -2.32
CA ASP A 384 4.25 14.16 -1.85
C ASP A 384 4.20 14.27 -0.32
N MET A 385 4.96 13.43 0.40
CA MET A 385 5.11 13.51 1.86
C MET A 385 5.83 14.79 2.30
N LYS A 386 6.87 15.22 1.57
CA LYS A 386 7.56 16.52 1.80
C LYS A 386 6.63 17.72 1.62
N ALA A 387 5.57 17.58 0.82
CA ALA A 387 4.60 18.63 0.59
C ALA A 387 3.49 18.70 1.66
N GLN A 388 3.46 17.76 2.62
CA GLN A 388 2.52 17.81 3.72
C GLN A 388 2.85 18.92 4.70
N ARG A 389 1.85 19.29 5.50
CA ARG A 389 2.01 20.31 6.54
C ARG A 389 2.94 19.84 7.66
N ASP A 390 2.78 18.58 8.05
CA ASP A 390 3.59 17.97 9.09
C ASP A 390 4.94 17.53 8.53
N ASP A 391 5.96 17.49 9.37
CA ASP A 391 7.28 16.99 8.98
C ASP A 391 7.27 15.45 8.97
N MET A 392 7.13 14.88 7.79
CA MET A 392 7.12 13.42 7.60
C MET A 392 8.49 12.81 7.34
N SER A 393 9.59 13.55 7.59
CA SER A 393 10.94 13.10 7.21
C SER A 393 11.42 11.83 7.92
N ASP A 394 10.86 11.52 9.10
CA ASP A 394 11.13 10.27 9.82
C ASP A 394 10.56 9.03 9.12
N ASP A 395 9.72 9.20 8.10
CA ASP A 395 9.15 8.13 7.28
C ASP A 395 9.68 8.16 5.81
N PHE A 396 10.78 8.88 5.50
CA PHE A 396 11.36 8.91 4.14
C PHE A 396 12.28 7.74 3.80
N TYR A 397 12.44 6.78 4.72
CA TYR A 397 13.29 5.61 4.57
C TYR A 397 12.53 4.37 5.05
N ALA A 398 13.04 3.20 4.67
CA ALA A 398 12.43 1.94 5.08
C ALA A 398 12.71 1.65 6.56
N HIS A 399 11.65 1.37 7.32
CA HIS A 399 11.75 0.84 8.68
C HIS A 399 12.15 -0.64 8.66
N GLY A 400 12.66 -1.14 9.78
CA GLY A 400 12.95 -2.58 9.89
C GLY A 400 11.67 -3.41 9.97
N SER A 401 11.70 -4.61 9.41
CA SER A 401 10.60 -5.57 9.51
C SER A 401 10.71 -6.40 10.78
N ARG A 402 9.61 -6.57 11.53
CA ARG A 402 9.56 -7.55 12.63
C ARG A 402 9.65 -9.00 12.13
N ILE A 403 9.86 -9.94 13.05
CA ILE A 403 9.68 -11.37 12.73
C ILE A 403 8.21 -11.69 12.53
N THR A 404 7.89 -12.66 11.67
CA THR A 404 6.50 -13.10 11.49
C THR A 404 5.89 -13.53 12.84
N VAL A 405 4.66 -13.06 13.10
CA VAL A 405 3.92 -13.40 14.34
C VAL A 405 3.76 -14.91 14.46
N ALA A 406 3.98 -15.44 15.67
CA ALA A 406 3.68 -16.84 15.97
C ALA A 406 2.17 -17.14 15.92
N ASP A 407 1.79 -18.37 15.58
CA ASP A 407 0.37 -18.75 15.40
C ASP A 407 -0.52 -18.44 16.61
N HIS A 408 0.01 -18.63 17.83
CA HIS A 408 -0.70 -18.39 19.09
C HIS A 408 -0.89 -16.92 19.45
N LEU A 409 -0.22 -16.01 18.74
CA LEU A 409 -0.41 -14.56 18.85
C LEU A 409 -1.19 -13.99 17.66
N THR A 410 -1.44 -14.81 16.63
CA THR A 410 -2.18 -14.39 15.44
C THR A 410 -3.67 -14.70 15.62
N ALA A 411 -4.54 -13.75 15.29
CA ALA A 411 -5.99 -13.92 15.36
C ALA A 411 -6.47 -15.14 14.55
N ASN A 412 -7.60 -15.73 14.91
CA ASN A 412 -8.29 -16.77 14.13
C ASN A 412 -9.40 -16.23 13.22
N ASN A 413 -9.52 -14.90 13.08
CA ASN A 413 -10.62 -14.24 12.38
C ASN A 413 -10.28 -13.78 10.95
N GLN A 414 -9.24 -14.34 10.33
CA GLN A 414 -8.87 -14.05 8.95
C GLN A 414 -10.05 -14.29 8.01
N VAL A 415 -10.25 -13.36 7.08
CA VAL A 415 -11.21 -13.47 5.97
C VAL A 415 -10.46 -13.23 4.68
N TRP A 416 -10.64 -14.10 3.69
CA TRP A 416 -10.05 -13.93 2.37
C TRP A 416 -11.11 -13.51 1.36
N LYS A 417 -10.79 -12.49 0.57
CA LYS A 417 -11.64 -12.11 -0.56
C LYS A 417 -10.82 -11.98 -1.82
N TYR A 418 -11.50 -12.28 -2.92
CA TYR A 418 -11.18 -11.75 -4.23
C TYR A 418 -12.07 -10.53 -4.42
N THR A 419 -11.50 -9.33 -4.52
CA THR A 419 -12.30 -8.16 -4.90
C THR A 419 -12.31 -8.09 -6.42
N GLU A 420 -13.51 -8.20 -7.00
CA GLU A 420 -13.75 -8.10 -8.44
C GLU A 420 -13.54 -6.67 -8.98
#